data_AF-A0A7J0CNS0-F1
#
_entry.id   AF-A0A7J0CNS0-F1
#
_cell.length_a   1.000
_cell.length_b   1.000
_cell.length_c   1.000
_cell.angle_alpha   90.00
_cell.angle_beta   90.00
_cell.angle_gamma   90.00
#
_symmetry.space_group_name_H-M   'P 1'
#
loop_
_entity.id
_entity.type
_entity.pdbx_description
1 polymer ?
#
loop_
_entity_poly.entity_id
_entity_poly.type
_entity_poly.pdbx_seq_one_letter_code
_entity_poly.pdbx_strand_id
1 'polypeptide(L)'
;MREQMDRILRDIDLPSITLGIIPATAPVDMLPVHAFNLHGDEVHVELVSSGLNVTEPAELDLYRKAFSRLSDAALYGEAAEEILQKARSFWGGARRG
;
A
#
# COMPACT_ATOMS: atom_id res chain seq x y z
N MET A 1 -1.15 -9.40 14.90
CA MET A 1 -1.69 -8.60 13.78
C MET A 1 -2.80 -7.63 14.16
N ARG A 2 -3.74 -7.94 15.06
CA ARG A 2 -4.77 -6.97 15.52
C ARG A 2 -4.18 -5.60 15.92
N GLU A 3 -3.16 -5.60 16.78
CA GLU A 3 -2.51 -4.37 17.27
C GLU A 3 -1.87 -3.53 16.15
N GLN A 4 -1.43 -4.15 15.06
CA GLN A 4 -0.92 -3.43 13.89
C GLN A 4 -2.05 -2.69 13.17
N MET A 5 -3.23 -3.31 13.07
CA MET A 5 -4.42 -2.65 12.51
C MET A 5 -4.91 -1.53 13.42
N ASP A 6 -4.89 -1.75 14.75
CA ASP A 6 -5.21 -0.69 15.73
C ASP A 6 -4.30 0.54 15.55
N ARG A 7 -2.99 0.32 15.33
CA ARG A 7 -2.05 1.41 15.09
C ARG A 7 -2.34 2.17 13.80
N ILE A 8 -2.59 1.45 12.70
CA ILE A 8 -2.92 2.10 11.41
C ILE A 8 -4.21 2.91 11.54
N LEU A 9 -5.27 2.33 12.13
CA LEU A 9 -6.54 3.02 12.34
C LEU A 9 -6.41 4.27 13.22
N ARG A 10 -5.52 4.26 14.21
CA ARG A 10 -5.26 5.44 15.05
C ARG A 10 -4.63 6.61 14.26
N ASP A 11 -3.78 6.30 13.30
CA ASP A 11 -2.96 7.29 12.59
C ASP A 11 -3.54 7.65 11.21
N ILE A 12 -4.61 6.99 10.74
CA ILE A 12 -5.16 7.13 9.38
C ILE A 12 -5.71 8.53 9.07
N ASP A 13 -6.19 9.24 10.09
CA ASP A 13 -6.79 10.58 9.97
C ASP A 13 -5.76 11.72 10.01
N LEU A 14 -4.45 11.40 10.09
CA LEU A 14 -3.41 12.41 10.04
C LEU A 14 -3.44 13.13 8.67
N PRO A 15 -3.41 14.47 8.63
CA PRO A 15 -3.53 15.23 7.38
C PRO A 15 -2.36 15.02 6.42
N SER A 16 -1.24 14.48 6.90
CA SER A 16 -0.07 14.12 6.10
C SER A 16 -0.12 12.70 5.53
N ILE A 17 -1.21 11.96 5.77
CA ILE A 17 -1.36 10.57 5.36
C ILE A 17 -2.53 10.44 4.40
N THR A 18 -2.34 9.70 3.33
CA THR A 18 -3.41 9.18 2.49
C THR A 18 -3.17 7.70 2.33
N LEU A 19 -4.06 6.89 2.94
CA LEU A 19 -3.96 5.44 2.90
C LEU A 19 -4.95 4.88 1.87
N GLY A 20 -4.40 4.24 0.84
CA GLY A 20 -5.16 3.43 -0.11
C GLY A 20 -5.01 1.94 0.19
N ILE A 21 -6.10 1.19 0.07
CA ILE A 21 -6.10 -0.27 0.21
C ILE A 21 -6.67 -0.88 -1.06
N ILE A 22 -5.91 -1.74 -1.72
CA ILE A 22 -6.37 -2.51 -2.87
C ILE A 22 -7.06 -3.79 -2.35
N PRO A 23 -8.38 -3.95 -2.54
CA PRO A 23 -9.06 -5.19 -2.18
C PRO A 23 -8.56 -6.35 -3.02
N ALA A 24 -8.54 -7.57 -2.45
CA ALA A 24 -8.15 -8.78 -3.20
C ALA A 24 -9.04 -9.08 -4.42
N THR A 25 -10.24 -8.49 -4.49
CA THR A 25 -11.18 -8.62 -5.59
C THR A 25 -11.03 -7.53 -6.65
N ALA A 26 -10.15 -6.54 -6.45
CA ALA A 26 -9.94 -5.49 -7.43
C ALA A 26 -9.27 -6.06 -8.69
N PRO A 27 -9.76 -5.71 -9.90
CA PRO A 27 -9.09 -6.07 -11.13
C PRO A 27 -7.81 -5.22 -11.26
N VAL A 28 -6.67 -5.80 -10.92
CA VAL A 28 -5.37 -5.14 -11.03
C VAL A 28 -4.52 -5.86 -12.06
N ASP A 29 -4.42 -5.28 -13.25
CA ASP A 29 -3.68 -5.84 -14.39
C ASP A 29 -2.16 -5.64 -14.26
N MET A 30 -1.69 -5.04 -13.17
CA MET A 30 -0.28 -4.75 -12.92
C MET A 30 -0.01 -4.67 -11.42
N LEU A 31 0.59 -5.71 -10.87
CA LEU A 31 1.19 -5.69 -9.54
C LEU A 31 2.71 -5.67 -9.68
N PRO A 32 3.41 -4.69 -9.10
CA PRO A 32 4.87 -4.70 -9.03
C PRO A 32 5.35 -5.98 -8.33
N VAL A 33 6.39 -6.60 -8.87
CA VAL A 33 7.03 -7.77 -8.25
C VAL A 33 7.68 -7.39 -6.91
N HIS A 34 8.17 -6.16 -6.80
CA HIS A 34 8.76 -5.60 -5.60
C HIS A 34 8.03 -4.31 -5.20
N ALA A 35 7.85 -4.11 -3.89
CA ALA A 35 7.39 -2.82 -3.39
C ALA A 35 8.43 -1.73 -3.69
N PHE A 36 7.96 -0.50 -3.88
CA PHE A 36 8.81 0.64 -4.16
C PHE A 36 8.31 1.87 -3.43
N ASN A 37 9.22 2.82 -3.19
CA ASN A 37 8.91 4.15 -2.68
C ASN A 37 9.27 5.19 -3.74
N LEU A 38 8.41 6.18 -3.95
CA LEU A 38 8.64 7.27 -4.88
C LEU A 38 8.78 8.57 -4.09
N HIS A 39 9.90 9.26 -4.27
CA HIS A 39 10.20 10.52 -3.60
C HIS A 39 10.69 11.54 -4.63
N GLY A 40 9.80 12.44 -5.07
CA GLY A 40 10.14 13.43 -6.10
C GLY A 40 10.60 12.76 -7.41
N ASP A 41 11.90 12.88 -7.70
CA ASP A 41 12.56 12.34 -8.90
C ASP A 41 13.48 11.15 -8.60
N GLU A 42 13.21 10.41 -7.53
CA GLU A 42 13.85 9.12 -7.27
C GLU A 42 12.83 8.05 -6.86
N VAL A 43 13.15 6.80 -7.22
CA VAL A 43 12.42 5.62 -6.78
C VAL A 43 13.39 4.65 -6.11
N HIS A 44 13.03 4.20 -4.91
CA HIS A 44 13.78 3.18 -4.19
C HIS A 44 13.05 1.84 -4.26
N VAL A 45 13.75 0.79 -4.71
CA VAL A 45 13.27 -0.60 -4.72
C VAL A 45 14.19 -1.47 -3.87
N GLU A 46 13.63 -2.16 -2.89
CA GLU A 46 14.39 -3.10 -2.06
C GLU A 46 14.31 -4.51 -2.65
N LEU A 47 15.46 -5.04 -3.08
CA LEU A 47 15.60 -6.43 -3.51
C LEU A 47 16.15 -7.27 -2.35
N VAL A 48 16.08 -8.59 -2.46
CA VAL A 48 16.53 -9.52 -1.40
C VAL A 48 17.98 -9.29 -0.98
N SER A 49 18.85 -8.90 -1.92
CA SER A 49 20.28 -8.71 -1.67
C SER A 49 20.71 -7.25 -1.55
N SER A 50 19.92 -6.30 -2.05
CA SER A 50 20.37 -4.92 -2.28
C SER A 50 19.21 -3.96 -2.56
N GLY A 51 19.40 -2.70 -2.23
CA GLY A 51 18.54 -1.60 -2.70
C GLY A 51 18.94 -1.12 -4.09
N LEU A 52 17.95 -0.77 -4.90
CA LEU A 52 18.10 -0.09 -6.19
C LEU A 52 17.55 1.34 -6.06
N ASN A 53 18.38 2.32 -6.43
CA ASN A 53 17.94 3.71 -6.58
C ASN A 53 17.79 4.05 -8.07
N VAL A 54 16.56 4.33 -8.50
CA VAL A 54 16.21 4.64 -9.88
C VAL A 54 16.05 6.15 -10.01
N THR A 55 16.83 6.76 -10.90
CA THR A 55 16.80 8.21 -11.19
C THR A 55 16.70 8.53 -12.68
N GLU A 56 16.74 7.52 -13.54
CA GLU A 56 16.59 7.70 -14.99
C GLU A 56 15.14 8.11 -15.33
N PRO A 57 14.90 9.26 -15.98
CA PRO A 57 13.56 9.79 -16.22
C PRO A 57 12.58 8.80 -16.87
N ALA A 58 13.04 8.05 -17.88
CA ALA A 58 12.19 7.09 -18.58
C ALA A 58 11.76 5.93 -17.66
N GLU A 59 12.61 5.51 -16.72
CA GLU A 59 12.26 4.49 -15.73
C GLU A 59 11.34 5.05 -14.64
N LEU A 60 11.59 6.28 -14.18
CA LEU A 60 10.71 6.96 -13.22
C LEU A 60 9.27 7.04 -13.76
N ASP A 61 9.09 7.31 -15.05
CA ASP A 61 7.76 7.36 -15.67
C ASP A 61 7.04 6.00 -15.64
N LEU A 62 7.76 4.89 -15.72
CA LEU A 62 7.18 3.55 -15.55
C LEU A 62 6.67 3.34 -14.12
N TYR A 63 7.45 3.74 -13.11
CA TYR A 63 7.03 3.65 -11.71
C TYR A 63 5.87 4.59 -11.37
N ARG A 64 5.86 5.81 -11.90
CA ARG A 64 4.73 6.74 -11.77
C ARG A 64 3.45 6.15 -12.36
N LYS A 65 3.55 5.56 -13.56
CA LYS A 65 2.42 4.88 -14.21
C LYS A 65 1.95 3.67 -13.40
N ALA A 66 2.88 2.89 -12.83
CA ALA A 66 2.54 1.78 -11.96
C ALA A 66 1.80 2.26 -10.71
N PHE A 67 2.33 3.29 -10.04
CA PHE A 67 1.71 3.88 -8.86
C PHE A 67 0.32 4.44 -9.15
N SER A 68 0.13 5.13 -10.28
CA SER A 68 -1.18 5.63 -10.72
C SER A 68 -2.18 4.48 -10.86
N ARG A 69 -1.81 3.40 -11.55
CA ARG A 69 -2.71 2.24 -11.74
C ARG A 69 -3.09 1.56 -10.42
N LEU A 70 -2.14 1.43 -9.50
CA LEU A 70 -2.40 0.88 -8.17
C LEU A 70 -3.31 1.82 -7.36
N SER A 71 -3.09 3.12 -7.48
CA SER A 71 -3.91 4.14 -6.81
C SER A 71 -5.34 4.14 -7.34
N ASP A 72 -5.52 4.03 -8.65
CA ASP A 72 -6.84 3.96 -9.29
C ASP A 72 -7.65 2.72 -8.84
N ALA A 73 -6.95 1.62 -8.50
CA ALA A 73 -7.56 0.39 -8.00
C ALA A 73 -7.77 0.37 -6.48
N ALA A 74 -7.23 1.35 -5.75
CA ALA A 74 -7.29 1.40 -4.31
C ALA A 74 -8.60 2.06 -3.82
N LEU A 75 -9.10 1.56 -2.69
CA LEU A 75 -10.13 2.23 -1.91
C LEU A 75 -9.47 3.17 -0.90
N TYR A 76 -10.11 4.30 -0.64
CA TYR A 76 -9.61 5.35 0.26
C TYR A 76 -10.69 5.75 1.26
N GLY A 77 -10.29 6.50 2.30
CA GLY A 77 -11.19 7.03 3.33
C GLY A 77 -11.96 5.92 4.04
N GLU A 78 -13.27 6.13 4.23
CA GLU A 78 -14.16 5.21 4.95
C GLU A 78 -14.11 3.77 4.38
N ALA A 79 -14.03 3.63 3.05
CA ALA A 79 -13.97 2.31 2.42
C ALA A 79 -12.67 1.54 2.74
N ALA A 80 -11.54 2.24 2.86
CA ALA A 80 -10.29 1.65 3.33
C ALA A 80 -10.37 1.31 4.83
N GLU A 81 -10.96 2.20 5.63
CA GLU A 81 -11.16 1.99 7.06
C GLU A 81 -12.00 0.74 7.34
N GLU A 82 -13.08 0.53 6.60
CA GLU A 82 -13.90 -0.68 6.71
C GLU A 82 -13.09 -1.97 6.49
N ILE A 83 -12.17 -1.98 5.51
CA ILE A 83 -11.31 -3.13 5.26
C ILE A 83 -10.38 -3.38 6.45
N LEU A 84 -9.79 -2.31 7.01
CA LEU A 84 -8.94 -2.41 8.21
C LEU A 84 -9.73 -2.92 9.42
N GLN A 85 -10.96 -2.45 9.62
CA GLN A 85 -11.82 -2.92 10.70
C GLN A 85 -12.20 -4.40 10.54
N LYS A 86 -12.47 -4.86 9.31
CA LYS A 86 -12.70 -6.28 8.99
C LYS A 86 -11.45 -7.11 9.30
N ALA A 87 -10.27 -6.68 8.83
CA ALA A 87 -9.00 -7.35 9.10
C ALA A 87 -8.67 -7.41 10.61
N ARG A 88 -8.87 -6.30 11.32
CA ARG A 88 -8.71 -6.20 12.77
C ARG A 88 -9.60 -7.21 13.50
N SER A 89 -10.86 -7.33 13.09
CA SER A 89 -11.84 -8.25 13.69
C SER A 89 -11.44 -9.70 13.45
N PHE A 90 -11.06 -10.04 12.21
CA PHE A 90 -10.54 -11.36 11.84
C PHE A 90 -9.37 -11.78 12.74
N TRP A 91 -8.37 -10.90 12.90
CA TRP A 91 -7.14 -11.19 13.65
C TRP A 91 -7.26 -11.23 15.17
N GLY A 92 -8.43 -10.98 15.75
CA GLY A 92 -8.64 -11.43 17.13
C GLY A 92 -9.94 -12.16 17.39
N GLY A 93 -10.59 -12.66 16.35
CA GLY A 93 -11.42 -13.86 16.45
C GLY A 93 -10.57 -15.15 16.41
N ALA A 94 -9.38 -15.09 15.78
CA ALA A 94 -8.48 -16.24 15.54
C ALA A 94 -7.77 -16.84 16.78
N ARG A 95 -8.27 -16.60 18.00
CA ARG A 95 -7.72 -17.16 19.25
C ARG A 95 -8.63 -18.23 19.89
N ARG A 96 -9.57 -18.79 19.12
CA ARG A 96 -10.35 -19.98 19.48
C ARG A 96 -10.24 -21.02 18.37
N GLY A 97 -9.29 -21.94 18.56
CA GLY A 97 -9.00 -23.07 17.69
C GLY A 97 -7.79 -23.79 18.25
#